data_AF-A0AAV7DUY5-F1
#
_entry.id   AF-A0AAV7DUY5-F1
#
_cell.length_a   1.000
_cell.length_b   1.000
_cell.length_c   1.000
_cell.angle_alpha   90.00
_cell.angle_beta   90.00
_cell.angle_gamma   90.00
#
_symmetry.space_group_name_H-M   'P 1'
#
loop_
_entity.id
_entity.type
_entity.pdbx_description
1 polymer ?
#
loop_
_entity_poly.entity_id
_entity_poly.type
_entity_poly.pdbx_seq_one_letter_code
_entity_poly.pdbx_strand_id
1 'polypeptide(L)'
;MLGSSAIVVAHHVYSMPHIHAQLRLWCTTFVLHTSHVDWWISHGWCCCTRSHFMVRDYDPTTRYNDLLDRVLRHRDAIISHLNWACIFLGFSQFWFVYSGDTMICRGKVALLPIPLGTADFLVHHIHAFTIHVTVLILLKGVLFARSSRLIPDKANLGFRFPCDGPGRGGTCQVSAWDHVFLGLFWMYNSISVVIFHFSWKMQSDVWGSISDQGVVTHITGGNFAQSSTTINGWLRDFLWAQASQVIQSYGSSLSAYGLFFLGAHFVWAFSLMFLFSGRGYWQELIESIVWAHNKLKVAPAIQPRALSIVQGRAVGVTHYLLGGIATTWAFFLARIISLG
;
A
#
# COMPACT_ATOMS: atom_id res chain seq x y z
N MET A 1 -4.01 16.10 -7.17
CA MET A 1 -2.87 16.98 -6.82
C MET A 1 -2.58 16.94 -5.33
N LEU A 2 -3.57 17.14 -4.45
CA LEU A 2 -3.41 17.07 -2.98
C LEU A 2 -2.63 15.84 -2.46
N GLY A 3 -2.95 14.64 -2.94
CA GLY A 3 -2.18 13.43 -2.55
C GLY A 3 -0.71 13.48 -2.98
N SER A 4 -0.43 13.88 -4.22
CA SER A 4 0.94 14.00 -4.72
C SER A 4 1.72 15.09 -3.98
N SER A 5 1.09 16.21 -3.65
CA SER A 5 1.72 17.24 -2.83
C SER A 5 2.02 16.75 -1.42
N ALA A 6 1.18 15.91 -0.81
CA ALA A 6 1.47 15.32 0.50
C ALA A 6 2.72 14.43 0.46
N ILE A 7 2.90 13.62 -0.60
CA ILE A 7 4.13 12.82 -0.80
C ILE A 7 5.36 13.73 -0.97
N VAL A 8 5.24 14.78 -1.77
CA VAL A 8 6.33 15.75 -1.98
C VAL A 8 6.69 16.44 -0.67
N VAL A 9 5.70 16.86 0.12
CA VAL A 9 5.89 17.40 1.46
C VAL A 9 6.60 16.39 2.35
N ALA A 10 6.19 15.11 2.34
CA ALA A 10 6.87 14.08 3.12
C ALA A 10 8.36 13.97 2.78
N HIS A 11 8.73 14.09 1.50
CA HIS A 11 10.12 14.03 1.03
C HIS A 11 10.93 15.29 1.38
N HIS A 12 10.32 16.48 1.26
CA HIS A 12 10.97 17.72 1.66
C HIS A 12 11.14 17.81 3.17
N VAL A 13 10.14 17.41 3.95
CA VAL A 13 10.13 17.55 5.41
C VAL A 13 11.21 16.70 6.10
N TYR A 14 11.55 15.52 5.56
CA TYR A 14 12.64 14.72 6.14
C TYR A 14 14.04 15.18 5.70
N SER A 15 14.17 15.69 4.46
CA SER A 15 15.46 16.08 3.88
C SER A 15 15.84 17.53 4.22
N MET A 16 14.86 18.38 4.49
CA MET A 16 15.01 19.77 4.89
C MET A 16 14.19 20.00 6.17
N PRO A 17 14.72 19.65 7.36
CA PRO A 17 14.01 19.85 8.62
C PRO A 17 13.73 21.34 8.85
N HIS A 18 12.46 21.69 9.07
CA HIS A 18 12.02 23.08 9.25
C HIS A 18 11.72 23.41 10.71
N ILE A 19 11.62 22.40 11.58
CA ILE A 19 11.25 22.55 12.99
C ILE A 19 12.37 22.00 13.88
N HIS A 20 12.74 22.74 14.93
CA HIS A 20 13.79 22.37 15.89
C HIS A 20 13.62 20.96 16.49
N ALA A 21 12.38 20.51 16.71
CA ALA A 21 12.09 19.18 17.24
C ALA A 21 12.51 18.04 16.30
N GLN A 22 12.45 18.25 14.97
CA GLN A 22 12.84 17.24 13.98
C GLN A 22 14.34 16.95 13.97
N LEU A 23 15.14 17.95 14.34
CA LEU A 23 16.59 17.83 14.47
C LEU A 23 17.01 17.11 15.76
N ARG A 24 16.14 17.07 16.77
CA ARG A 24 16.41 16.43 18.07
C ARG A 24 15.84 15.03 18.21
N LEU A 25 14.71 14.73 17.56
CA LEU A 25 13.95 13.50 17.78
C LEU A 25 13.73 12.76 16.46
N TRP A 26 14.37 11.61 16.30
CA TRP A 26 14.19 10.75 15.11
C TRP A 26 12.74 10.29 14.94
N CYS A 27 12.04 10.04 16.06
CA CYS A 27 10.63 9.68 16.07
C CYS A 27 9.74 10.72 15.37
N THR A 28 9.96 12.02 15.61
CA THR A 28 9.15 13.09 15.01
C THR A 28 9.34 13.14 13.49
N THR A 29 10.58 13.04 13.02
CA THR A 29 10.87 13.00 11.57
C THR A 29 10.28 11.75 10.92
N PHE A 30 10.36 10.61 11.59
CA PHE A 30 9.78 9.35 11.13
C PHE A 30 8.26 9.44 10.97
N VAL A 31 7.56 9.85 12.04
CA VAL A 31 6.10 9.97 12.06
C VAL A 31 5.61 10.98 11.03
N LEU A 32 6.28 12.12 10.89
CA LEU A 32 5.88 13.11 9.89
C LEU A 32 6.01 12.55 8.47
N HIS A 33 7.10 11.83 8.17
CA HIS A 33 7.25 11.21 6.86
C HIS A 33 6.16 10.16 6.60
N THR A 34 6.02 9.16 7.48
CA THR A 34 5.04 8.08 7.29
C THR A 34 3.61 8.60 7.25
N SER A 35 3.25 9.52 8.13
CA SER A 35 1.89 10.09 8.17
C SER A 35 1.52 10.83 6.87
N HIS A 36 2.46 11.56 6.26
CA HIS A 36 2.21 12.28 5.00
C HIS A 36 2.19 11.33 3.80
N VAL A 37 2.99 10.25 3.81
CA VAL A 37 2.95 9.21 2.76
C VAL A 37 1.65 8.39 2.88
N ASP A 38 1.27 7.97 4.09
CA ASP A 38 0.03 7.23 4.38
C ASP A 38 -1.23 8.08 4.13
N TRP A 39 -1.11 9.41 4.19
CA TRP A 39 -2.16 10.34 3.78
C TRP A 39 -2.59 10.12 2.32
N TRP A 40 -1.72 9.54 1.49
CA TRP A 40 -2.07 9.15 0.14
C TRP A 40 -3.04 7.97 0.09
N ILE A 41 -3.06 7.08 1.08
CA ILE A 41 -4.03 5.97 1.14
C ILE A 41 -5.45 6.51 1.35
N SER A 42 -5.60 7.52 2.20
CA SER A 42 -6.89 8.16 2.47
C SER A 42 -7.34 9.10 1.35
N HIS A 43 -6.43 9.76 0.64
CA HIS A 43 -6.75 10.75 -0.41
C HIS A 43 -6.49 10.27 -1.85
N GLY A 44 -6.01 9.03 -2.02
CA GLY A 44 -5.85 8.30 -3.29
C GLY A 44 -7.19 8.01 -4.00
N TRP A 45 -8.31 8.33 -3.34
CA TRP A 45 -9.67 8.36 -3.90
C TRP A 45 -9.87 9.30 -5.10
N CYS A 46 -8.84 10.04 -5.50
CA CYS A 46 -8.84 10.84 -6.73
C CYS A 46 -9.12 10.00 -8.00
N CYS A 47 -8.85 8.68 -7.99
CA CYS A 47 -9.25 7.79 -9.10
C CYS A 47 -10.70 7.30 -8.98
N CYS A 48 -11.25 7.18 -7.76
CA CYS A 48 -12.66 6.88 -7.54
C CYS A 48 -13.55 7.95 -8.18
N THR A 49 -13.21 9.22 -8.00
CA THR A 49 -13.98 10.35 -8.55
C THR A 49 -13.93 10.40 -10.07
N ARG A 50 -12.78 10.09 -10.69
CA ARG A 50 -12.61 10.06 -12.16
C ARG A 50 -13.39 8.93 -12.82
N SER A 51 -13.35 7.73 -12.22
CA SER A 51 -14.17 6.61 -12.70
C SER A 51 -15.66 6.86 -12.49
N HIS A 52 -16.05 7.55 -11.41
CA HIS A 52 -17.43 7.96 -11.19
C HIS A 52 -17.92 8.95 -12.24
N PHE A 53 -17.10 9.98 -12.54
CA PHE A 53 -17.32 10.95 -13.61
C PHE A 53 -17.52 10.23 -14.96
N MET A 54 -16.65 9.28 -15.30
CA MET A 54 -16.76 8.50 -16.55
C MET A 54 -18.09 7.75 -16.67
N VAL A 55 -18.66 7.27 -15.56
CA VAL A 55 -19.92 6.52 -15.59
C VAL A 55 -21.13 7.47 -15.60
N ARG A 56 -21.14 8.50 -14.76
CA ARG A 56 -22.35 9.33 -14.53
C ARG A 56 -22.41 10.61 -15.34
N ASP A 57 -21.29 11.32 -15.47
CA ASP A 57 -21.26 12.70 -15.94
C ASP A 57 -20.65 12.84 -17.34
N TYR A 58 -19.92 11.84 -17.81
CA TYR A 58 -19.34 11.83 -19.16
C TYR A 58 -20.43 11.66 -20.22
N ASP A 59 -20.57 12.67 -21.07
CA ASP A 59 -21.42 12.67 -22.25
C ASP A 59 -20.56 12.74 -23.53
N PRO A 60 -20.58 11.71 -24.40
CA PRO A 60 -19.82 11.71 -25.65
C PRO A 60 -20.27 12.78 -26.66
N THR A 61 -21.49 13.32 -26.54
CA THR A 61 -22.00 14.34 -27.47
C THR A 61 -21.36 15.71 -27.24
N THR A 62 -21.06 16.04 -25.98
CA THR A 62 -20.43 17.31 -25.60
C THR A 62 -18.90 17.30 -25.69
N ARG A 63 -18.31 16.10 -25.83
CA ARG A 63 -16.86 15.85 -25.78
C ARG A 63 -16.32 15.24 -27.07
N TYR A 64 -16.96 15.54 -28.20
CA TYR A 64 -16.58 14.95 -29.49
C TYR A 64 -15.18 15.41 -29.95
N ASN A 65 -14.30 14.43 -30.24
CA ASN A 65 -12.95 14.62 -30.77
C ASN A 65 -12.03 15.53 -29.92
N ASP A 66 -12.34 15.70 -28.65
CA ASP A 66 -11.48 16.36 -27.69
C ASP A 66 -10.33 15.44 -27.25
N LEU A 67 -9.47 15.91 -26.34
CA LEU A 67 -8.35 15.12 -25.83
C LEU A 67 -8.82 13.85 -25.11
N LEU A 68 -9.93 13.90 -24.37
CA LEU A 68 -10.44 12.76 -23.60
C LEU A 68 -10.99 11.69 -24.52
N ASP A 69 -11.75 12.06 -25.55
CA ASP A 69 -12.27 11.13 -26.56
C ASP A 69 -11.14 10.46 -27.35
N ARG A 70 -10.08 11.20 -27.71
CA ARG A 70 -8.88 10.62 -28.34
C ARG A 70 -8.19 9.59 -27.45
N VAL A 71 -8.07 9.87 -26.15
CA VAL A 71 -7.50 8.92 -25.18
C VAL A 71 -8.36 7.65 -25.07
N LEU A 72 -9.69 7.79 -25.05
CA LEU A 72 -10.61 6.65 -24.98
C LEU A 72 -10.54 5.76 -26.22
N ARG A 73 -10.35 6.35 -27.42
CA ARG A 73 -10.17 5.60 -28.67
C ARG A 73 -8.89 4.76 -28.71
N HIS A 74 -7.83 5.20 -28.03
CA HIS A 74 -6.55 4.48 -27.96
C HIS A 74 -6.31 3.77 -26.62
N ARG A 75 -7.35 3.58 -25.78
CA ARG A 75 -7.23 3.00 -24.44
C ARG A 75 -6.56 1.63 -24.38
N ASP A 76 -6.79 0.78 -25.39
CA ASP A 76 -6.21 -0.56 -25.46
C ASP A 76 -4.68 -0.48 -25.63
N ALA A 77 -4.19 0.45 -26.44
CA ALA A 77 -2.76 0.69 -26.64
C ALA A 77 -2.10 1.24 -25.38
N ILE A 78 -2.75 2.20 -24.69
CA ILE A 78 -2.23 2.77 -23.43
C ILE A 78 -2.06 1.68 -22.38
N ILE A 79 -3.10 0.85 -22.18
CA ILE A 79 -3.06 -0.21 -21.17
C ILE A 79 -2.11 -1.35 -21.56
N SER A 80 -1.98 -1.71 -22.85
CA SER A 80 -1.05 -2.76 -23.27
C SER A 80 0.43 -2.35 -23.08
N HIS A 81 0.79 -1.10 -23.41
CA HIS A 81 2.14 -0.59 -23.19
C HIS A 81 2.46 -0.49 -21.70
N LEU A 82 1.51 0.00 -20.88
CA LEU A 82 1.70 0.08 -19.44
C LEU A 82 1.81 -1.31 -18.80
N ASN A 83 1.05 -2.29 -19.28
CA ASN A 83 1.19 -3.69 -18.86
C ASN A 83 2.59 -4.24 -19.20
N TRP A 84 3.09 -4.01 -20.42
CA TRP A 84 4.44 -4.38 -20.81
C TRP A 84 5.50 -3.72 -19.91
N ALA A 85 5.36 -2.43 -19.64
CA ALA A 85 6.28 -1.72 -18.74
C ALA A 85 6.25 -2.29 -17.32
N CYS A 86 5.09 -2.65 -16.78
CA CYS A 86 4.98 -3.30 -15.47
C CYS A 86 5.67 -4.67 -15.45
N ILE A 87 5.51 -5.47 -16.51
CA ILE A 87 6.16 -6.77 -16.65
C ILE A 87 7.68 -6.59 -16.75
N PHE A 88 8.15 -5.68 -17.60
CA PHE A 88 9.57 -5.37 -17.75
C PHE A 88 10.17 -4.91 -16.42
N LEU A 89 9.54 -3.96 -15.74
CA LEU A 89 9.98 -3.48 -14.44
C LEU A 89 9.97 -4.60 -13.41
N GLY A 90 9.00 -5.53 -13.43
CA GLY A 90 8.97 -6.67 -12.51
C GLY A 90 10.09 -7.69 -12.75
N PHE A 91 10.35 -8.06 -14.00
CA PHE A 91 11.37 -9.08 -14.35
C PHE A 91 12.80 -8.55 -14.32
N SER A 92 13.03 -7.29 -14.69
CA SER A 92 14.37 -6.69 -14.64
C SER A 92 14.95 -6.63 -13.23
N GLN A 93 14.12 -6.60 -12.17
CA GLN A 93 14.59 -6.69 -10.78
C GLN A 93 15.29 -8.03 -10.49
N PHE A 94 14.75 -9.13 -11.03
CA PHE A 94 15.19 -10.50 -10.67
C PHE A 94 16.58 -10.80 -11.22
N TRP A 95 17.04 -10.05 -12.22
CA TRP A 95 18.34 -10.23 -12.87
C TRP A 95 19.47 -9.43 -12.19
N PHE A 96 19.19 -8.24 -11.63
CA PHE A 96 20.22 -7.37 -11.04
C PHE A 96 20.68 -7.78 -9.63
N VAL A 97 20.00 -8.71 -8.97
CA VAL A 97 20.45 -9.27 -7.66
C VAL A 97 21.71 -10.15 -7.81
N TYR A 98 22.12 -10.48 -9.05
CA TYR A 98 23.25 -11.37 -9.34
C TYR A 98 24.45 -10.65 -9.96
N SER A 99 24.87 -9.46 -9.49
CA SER A 99 26.18 -8.89 -9.84
C SER A 99 26.50 -7.62 -9.04
N GLY A 100 27.64 -7.60 -8.33
CA GLY A 100 28.35 -6.35 -8.07
C GLY A 100 29.04 -6.24 -6.72
N ASP A 101 30.36 -6.43 -6.73
CA ASP A 101 31.29 -6.17 -5.62
C ASP A 101 31.99 -4.79 -5.77
N THR A 102 32.31 -4.20 -4.60
CA THR A 102 33.41 -3.24 -4.26
C THR A 102 33.42 -1.72 -4.62
N MET A 103 34.06 -0.98 -3.68
CA MET A 103 35.01 0.18 -3.78
C MET A 103 34.58 1.53 -3.16
N ILE A 104 35.37 2.03 -2.19
CA ILE A 104 35.20 3.28 -1.42
C ILE A 104 36.35 4.26 -1.71
N CYS A 105 36.10 5.58 -1.77
CA CYS A 105 37.14 6.61 -1.52
C CYS A 105 36.63 8.02 -1.12
N ARG A 106 37.28 8.53 -0.04
CA ARG A 106 37.59 9.93 0.35
C ARG A 106 36.51 10.89 0.88
N GLY A 107 36.31 10.79 2.21
CA GLY A 107 35.35 11.56 3.01
C GLY A 107 35.59 13.06 3.22
N LYS A 108 34.46 13.75 3.43
CA LYS A 108 34.07 14.57 4.61
C LYS A 108 32.62 15.12 4.44
N VAL A 109 32.00 15.54 5.56
CA VAL A 109 31.01 16.65 5.75
C VAL A 109 29.59 16.32 6.31
N ALA A 110 29.10 17.30 7.08
CA ALA A 110 28.07 17.44 8.12
C ALA A 110 26.58 17.44 7.71
N LEU A 111 26.26 16.76 6.63
CA LEU A 111 24.96 16.16 6.34
C LEU A 111 25.38 14.93 5.55
N LEU A 112 25.20 13.72 6.08
CA LEU A 112 25.74 12.57 5.36
C LEU A 112 25.09 12.53 3.97
N PRO A 113 25.88 12.59 2.87
CA PRO A 113 25.34 12.30 1.56
C PRO A 113 24.69 10.94 1.68
N ILE A 114 23.40 10.81 1.39
CA ILE A 114 22.76 9.51 1.31
C ILE A 114 23.47 8.80 0.16
N PRO A 115 24.40 7.85 0.42
CA PRO A 115 25.17 7.26 -0.65
C PRO A 115 24.21 6.36 -1.40
N LEU A 116 24.04 6.62 -2.70
CA LEU A 116 23.19 5.80 -3.56
C LEU A 116 24.06 4.69 -4.15
N GLY A 117 23.85 3.48 -3.65
CA GLY A 117 24.50 2.27 -4.14
C GLY A 117 23.56 1.40 -5.00
N THR A 118 24.01 0.19 -5.32
CA THR A 118 23.20 -0.83 -6.00
C THR A 118 21.91 -1.14 -5.23
N ALA A 119 21.99 -1.20 -3.89
CA ALA A 119 20.84 -1.36 -3.01
C ALA A 119 19.77 -0.27 -3.25
N ASP A 120 20.17 0.99 -3.31
CA ASP A 120 19.29 2.11 -3.59
C ASP A 120 18.73 2.04 -5.02
N PHE A 121 19.55 1.66 -6.01
CA PHE A 121 19.08 1.46 -7.39
C PHE A 121 17.96 0.42 -7.47
N LEU A 122 18.13 -0.73 -6.81
CA LEU A 122 17.14 -1.81 -6.76
C LEU A 122 15.83 -1.33 -6.13
N VAL A 123 15.88 -0.72 -4.94
CA VAL A 123 14.65 -0.31 -4.24
C VAL A 123 13.89 0.80 -4.97
N HIS A 124 14.59 1.72 -5.65
CA HIS A 124 13.93 2.73 -6.50
C HIS A 124 13.25 2.10 -7.72
N HIS A 125 13.83 1.04 -8.27
CA HIS A 125 13.20 0.25 -9.33
C HIS A 125 11.97 -0.52 -8.82
N ILE A 126 11.98 -1.00 -7.57
CA ILE A 126 10.78 -1.57 -6.92
C ILE A 126 9.70 -0.49 -6.70
N HIS A 127 10.08 0.72 -6.29
CA HIS A 127 9.14 1.84 -6.20
C HIS A 127 8.50 2.13 -7.56
N ALA A 128 9.31 2.23 -8.62
CA ALA A 128 8.81 2.44 -9.96
C ALA A 128 7.84 1.33 -10.36
N PHE A 129 8.20 0.05 -10.17
CA PHE A 129 7.34 -1.09 -10.45
C PHE A 129 5.98 -0.99 -9.72
N THR A 130 5.99 -0.83 -8.39
CA THR A 130 4.76 -0.81 -7.59
C THR A 130 3.86 0.39 -7.93
N ILE A 131 4.44 1.55 -8.23
CA ILE A 131 3.70 2.73 -8.70
C ILE A 131 3.07 2.47 -10.07
N HIS A 132 3.83 1.92 -11.03
CA HIS A 132 3.31 1.64 -12.38
C HIS A 132 2.16 0.62 -12.35
N VAL A 133 2.25 -0.42 -11.51
CA VAL A 133 1.15 -1.39 -11.35
C VAL A 133 -0.08 -0.73 -10.72
N THR A 134 0.11 0.13 -9.71
CA THR A 134 -1.00 0.88 -9.11
C THR A 134 -1.68 1.78 -10.16
N VAL A 135 -0.90 2.48 -10.98
CA VAL A 135 -1.41 3.31 -12.09
C VAL A 135 -2.12 2.45 -13.13
N LEU A 136 -1.58 1.30 -13.50
CA LEU A 136 -2.18 0.36 -14.46
C LEU A 136 -3.59 -0.03 -14.03
N ILE A 137 -3.75 -0.46 -12.78
CA ILE A 137 -5.04 -0.90 -12.23
C ILE A 137 -6.06 0.25 -12.23
N LEU A 138 -5.66 1.41 -11.70
CA LEU A 138 -6.57 2.55 -11.58
C LEU A 138 -6.93 3.16 -12.93
N LEU A 139 -5.95 3.33 -13.83
CA LEU A 139 -6.17 3.87 -15.17
C LEU A 139 -7.05 2.94 -16.01
N LYS A 140 -6.82 1.61 -15.94
CA LYS A 140 -7.70 0.63 -16.56
C LYS A 140 -9.12 0.74 -16.02
N GLY A 141 -9.28 0.93 -14.70
CA GLY A 141 -10.58 1.16 -14.07
C GLY A 141 -11.34 2.37 -14.64
N VAL A 142 -10.63 3.47 -14.94
CA VAL A 142 -11.20 4.69 -15.53
C VAL A 142 -11.54 4.48 -17.01
N LEU A 143 -10.58 4.01 -17.82
CA LEU A 143 -10.73 3.91 -19.28
C LEU A 143 -11.75 2.85 -19.72
N PHE A 144 -11.95 1.81 -18.91
CA PHE A 144 -12.89 0.71 -19.17
C PHE A 144 -14.14 0.75 -18.28
N ALA A 145 -14.43 1.91 -17.67
CA ALA A 145 -15.60 2.10 -16.81
C ALA A 145 -16.92 2.01 -17.59
N ARG A 146 -16.98 2.59 -18.80
CA ARG A 146 -18.20 2.66 -19.63
C ARG A 146 -18.44 1.44 -20.50
N SER A 147 -17.38 0.86 -21.03
CA SER A 147 -17.46 -0.28 -21.95
C SER A 147 -16.14 -1.04 -21.96
N SER A 148 -16.19 -2.31 -22.30
CA SER A 148 -15.04 -3.12 -22.68
C SER A 148 -15.43 -4.05 -23.82
N ARG A 149 -14.45 -4.73 -24.43
CA ARG A 149 -14.74 -5.78 -25.41
C ARG A 149 -15.58 -6.93 -24.83
N LEU A 150 -15.44 -7.17 -23.53
CA LEU A 150 -16.17 -8.22 -22.81
C LEU A 150 -17.59 -7.79 -22.43
N ILE A 151 -17.80 -6.55 -22.01
CA ILE A 151 -19.10 -5.99 -21.58
C ILE A 151 -19.28 -4.63 -22.25
N PRO A 152 -19.99 -4.58 -23.39
CA PRO A 152 -20.17 -3.34 -24.16
C PRO A 152 -20.97 -2.26 -23.43
N ASP A 153 -21.95 -2.67 -22.63
CA ASP A 153 -22.96 -1.85 -21.97
C ASP A 153 -22.67 -1.60 -20.48
N LYS A 154 -21.41 -1.68 -20.07
CA LYS A 154 -20.98 -1.58 -18.67
C LYS A 154 -21.46 -0.29 -17.98
N ALA A 155 -21.59 0.81 -18.71
CA ALA A 155 -22.10 2.08 -18.19
C ALA A 155 -23.49 1.93 -17.55
N ASN A 156 -24.35 1.06 -18.09
CA ASN A 156 -25.70 0.83 -17.59
C ASN A 156 -25.72 0.07 -16.27
N LEU A 157 -24.71 -0.79 -16.02
CA LEU A 157 -24.53 -1.50 -14.74
C LEU A 157 -24.06 -0.56 -13.62
N GLY A 158 -23.59 0.64 -13.97
CA GLY A 158 -23.16 1.68 -13.05
C GLY A 158 -21.73 1.51 -12.55
N PHE A 159 -21.35 2.35 -11.57
CA PHE A 159 -19.97 2.39 -11.07
C PHE A 159 -19.66 1.22 -10.12
N ARG A 160 -20.66 0.80 -9.32
CA ARG A 160 -20.51 -0.14 -8.21
C ARG A 160 -21.45 -1.34 -8.37
N PHE A 161 -20.93 -2.41 -8.94
CA PHE A 161 -21.63 -3.69 -9.10
C PHE A 161 -20.61 -4.85 -9.01
N PRO A 162 -21.02 -6.05 -8.55
CA PRO A 162 -20.05 -7.11 -8.24
C PRO A 162 -19.52 -7.89 -9.45
N CYS A 163 -20.38 -8.13 -10.44
CA CYS A 163 -20.16 -8.87 -11.68
C CYS A 163 -21.37 -8.72 -12.62
N ASP A 164 -21.24 -9.19 -13.86
CA ASP A 164 -22.30 -9.40 -14.86
C ASP A 164 -22.56 -10.91 -15.04
N GLY A 165 -22.76 -11.61 -13.92
CA GLY A 165 -23.01 -13.06 -13.88
C GLY A 165 -21.82 -13.98 -14.20
N PRO A 166 -22.03 -15.31 -14.17
CA PRO A 166 -20.97 -16.30 -14.42
C PRO A 166 -20.70 -16.56 -15.92
N GLY A 167 -21.47 -15.97 -16.82
CA GLY A 167 -21.29 -16.13 -18.27
C GLY A 167 -19.94 -15.61 -18.78
N ARG A 168 -19.63 -15.87 -20.05
CA ARG A 168 -18.39 -15.43 -20.73
C ARG A 168 -17.08 -15.86 -20.01
N GLY A 169 -17.11 -16.98 -19.30
CA GLY A 169 -15.98 -17.47 -18.50
C GLY A 169 -15.84 -16.84 -17.11
N GLY A 170 -16.80 -16.01 -16.70
CA GLY A 170 -16.82 -15.31 -15.41
C GLY A 170 -16.48 -13.82 -15.55
N THR A 171 -17.36 -12.95 -15.06
CA THR A 171 -17.21 -11.48 -15.15
C THR A 171 -17.00 -10.82 -13.78
N CYS A 172 -16.39 -11.54 -12.84
CA CYS A 172 -16.07 -11.02 -11.52
C CYS A 172 -15.14 -9.80 -11.62
N GLN A 173 -15.37 -8.80 -10.76
CA GLN A 173 -14.47 -7.66 -10.57
C GLN A 173 -14.23 -6.78 -11.82
N VAL A 174 -15.22 -6.73 -12.73
CA VAL A 174 -15.15 -5.89 -13.93
C VAL A 174 -15.52 -4.43 -13.67
N SER A 175 -16.17 -4.10 -12.55
CA SER A 175 -16.62 -2.74 -12.24
C SER A 175 -15.45 -1.80 -11.97
N ALA A 176 -15.65 -0.49 -12.16
CA ALA A 176 -14.61 0.48 -11.83
C ALA A 176 -14.38 0.59 -10.30
N TRP A 177 -15.41 0.32 -9.49
CA TRP A 177 -15.25 0.17 -8.04
C TRP A 177 -14.31 -0.99 -7.67
N ASP A 178 -14.36 -2.11 -8.40
CA ASP A 178 -13.46 -3.23 -8.15
C ASP A 178 -12.01 -2.93 -8.54
N HIS A 179 -11.79 -2.07 -9.54
CA HIS A 179 -10.44 -1.59 -9.86
C HIS A 179 -9.89 -0.67 -8.76
N VAL A 180 -10.75 0.13 -8.11
CA VAL A 180 -10.36 0.86 -6.89
C VAL A 180 -9.99 -0.12 -5.79
N PHE A 181 -10.83 -1.11 -5.53
CA PHE A 181 -10.57 -2.16 -4.54
C PHE A 181 -9.21 -2.84 -4.75
N LEU A 182 -8.87 -3.25 -5.98
CA LEU A 182 -7.56 -3.82 -6.30
C LEU A 182 -6.42 -2.79 -6.18
N GLY A 183 -6.67 -1.55 -6.58
CA GLY A 183 -5.71 -0.46 -6.48
C GLY A 183 -5.32 -0.13 -5.05
N LEU A 184 -6.23 -0.31 -4.08
CA LEU A 184 -5.94 -0.11 -2.65
C LEU A 184 -4.86 -1.07 -2.14
N PHE A 185 -4.86 -2.34 -2.54
CA PHE A 185 -3.83 -3.31 -2.13
C PHE A 185 -2.47 -2.96 -2.73
N TRP A 186 -2.43 -2.56 -4.00
CA TRP A 186 -1.18 -2.18 -4.67
C TRP A 186 -0.60 -0.86 -4.17
N MET A 187 -1.48 0.09 -3.85
CA MET A 187 -1.09 1.30 -3.16
C MET A 187 -0.50 1.00 -1.77
N TYR A 188 -1.17 0.14 -0.98
CA TYR A 188 -0.63 -0.29 0.31
C TYR A 188 0.74 -0.94 0.16
N ASN A 189 0.91 -1.82 -0.83
CA ASN A 189 2.20 -2.46 -1.12
C ASN A 189 3.28 -1.42 -1.48
N SER A 190 2.96 -0.50 -2.40
CA SER A 190 3.89 0.55 -2.84
C SER A 190 4.34 1.44 -1.67
N ILE A 191 3.39 1.90 -0.85
CA ILE A 191 3.68 2.76 0.29
C ILE A 191 4.47 2.00 1.36
N SER A 192 4.10 0.76 1.66
CA SER A 192 4.79 -0.07 2.66
C SER A 192 6.27 -0.24 2.30
N VAL A 193 6.60 -0.48 1.03
CA VAL A 193 7.99 -0.57 0.58
C VAL A 193 8.72 0.77 0.72
N VAL A 194 8.08 1.89 0.37
CA VAL A 194 8.68 3.23 0.50
C VAL A 194 9.01 3.56 1.95
N ILE A 195 8.10 3.30 2.89
CA ILE A 195 8.33 3.57 4.31
C ILE A 195 9.34 2.59 4.93
N PHE A 196 9.38 1.34 4.47
CA PHE A 196 10.40 0.36 4.90
C PHE A 196 11.78 0.77 4.41
N HIS A 197 11.89 1.18 3.14
CA HIS A 197 13.11 1.75 2.58
C HIS A 197 13.59 2.96 3.38
N PHE A 198 12.70 3.94 3.60
CA PHE A 198 13.02 5.12 4.38
C PHE A 198 13.50 4.75 5.78
N SER A 199 12.75 3.91 6.51
CA SER A 199 13.11 3.53 7.88
C SER A 199 14.48 2.86 7.97
N TRP A 200 14.75 1.90 7.08
CA TRP A 200 16.00 1.17 7.13
C TRP A 200 17.18 2.03 6.69
N LYS A 201 17.04 2.77 5.58
CA LYS A 201 18.08 3.64 5.05
C LYS A 201 18.48 4.70 6.08
N MET A 202 17.50 5.32 6.74
CA MET A 202 17.75 6.32 7.76
C MET A 202 18.46 5.72 8.98
N GLN A 203 18.03 4.57 9.49
CA GLN A 203 18.70 3.93 10.65
C GLN A 203 20.10 3.39 10.33
N SER A 204 20.35 3.01 9.09
CA SER A 204 21.60 2.36 8.69
C SER A 204 22.70 3.34 8.30
N ASP A 205 22.36 4.37 7.53
CA ASP A 205 23.34 5.22 6.85
C ASP A 205 23.26 6.70 7.27
N VAL A 206 22.26 7.09 8.07
CA VAL A 206 22.03 8.52 8.41
C VAL A 206 21.98 8.77 9.92
N TRP A 207 21.05 8.15 10.62
CA TRP A 207 20.85 8.32 12.06
C TRP A 207 21.87 7.52 12.86
N GLY A 208 22.35 8.12 13.95
CA GLY A 208 23.41 7.58 14.79
C GLY A 208 23.87 8.58 15.84
N SER A 209 24.74 8.13 16.73
CA SER A 209 25.43 8.99 17.69
C SER A 209 26.79 9.42 17.16
N ILE A 210 27.29 10.54 17.67
CA ILE A 210 28.60 11.09 17.33
C ILE A 210 29.47 10.98 18.58
N SER A 211 30.64 10.35 18.47
CA SER A 211 31.61 10.30 19.56
C SER A 211 32.35 11.64 19.71
N ASP A 212 33.01 11.85 20.85
CA ASP A 212 33.81 13.07 21.11
C ASP A 212 34.95 13.27 20.09
N GLN A 213 35.33 12.21 19.37
CA GLN A 213 36.34 12.23 18.29
C GLN A 213 35.73 12.52 16.90
N GLY A 214 34.43 12.80 16.82
CA GLY A 214 33.72 13.09 15.58
C GLY A 214 33.42 11.85 14.72
N VAL A 215 33.53 10.64 15.26
CA VAL A 215 33.18 9.39 14.55
C VAL A 215 31.70 9.12 14.72
N VAL A 216 31.00 8.89 13.59
CA VAL A 216 29.57 8.56 13.59
C VAL A 216 29.39 7.06 13.76
N THR A 217 28.58 6.67 14.73
CA THR A 217 28.12 5.28 14.91
C THR A 217 26.63 5.22 14.60
N HIS A 218 26.30 4.65 13.43
CA HIS A 218 24.92 4.46 12.98
C HIS A 218 24.16 3.42 13.80
N ILE A 219 22.83 3.57 13.90
CA ILE A 219 21.97 2.70 14.72
C ILE A 219 22.12 1.23 14.32
N THR A 220 22.16 0.94 13.02
CA THR A 220 22.34 -0.43 12.50
C THR A 220 23.68 -0.64 11.78
N GLY A 221 24.65 0.26 12.01
CA GLY A 221 26.03 0.08 11.57
C GLY A 221 26.25 -0.06 10.05
N GLY A 222 25.47 0.63 9.21
CA GLY A 222 25.65 0.61 7.75
C GLY A 222 25.35 -0.72 7.08
N ASN A 223 24.53 -1.58 7.69
CA ASN A 223 24.14 -2.88 7.13
C ASN A 223 23.27 -2.80 5.86
N PHE A 224 22.76 -1.63 5.46
CA PHE A 224 21.81 -1.50 4.36
C PHE A 224 22.41 -1.88 3.01
N ALA A 225 23.65 -1.46 2.72
CA ALA A 225 24.29 -1.69 1.43
C ALA A 225 24.45 -3.18 1.07
N GLN A 226 24.68 -4.04 2.06
CA GLN A 226 24.91 -5.47 1.86
C GLN A 226 23.65 -6.31 2.07
N SER A 227 22.80 -5.94 3.04
CA SER A 227 21.63 -6.74 3.39
C SER A 227 20.41 -6.45 2.52
N SER A 228 20.20 -5.20 2.07
CA SER A 228 18.96 -4.83 1.37
C SER A 228 18.91 -5.27 -0.10
N THR A 229 19.97 -5.88 -0.62
CA THR A 229 20.00 -6.49 -1.97
C THR A 229 19.26 -7.82 -2.03
N THR A 230 18.94 -8.44 -0.89
CA THR A 230 18.27 -9.74 -0.82
C THR A 230 17.02 -9.70 0.05
N ILE A 231 15.98 -10.45 -0.33
CA ILE A 231 14.74 -10.57 0.47
C ILE A 231 15.04 -11.13 1.86
N ASN A 232 16.01 -12.05 1.98
CA ASN A 232 16.41 -12.58 3.27
C ASN A 232 17.03 -11.51 4.18
N GLY A 233 17.79 -10.55 3.63
CA GLY A 233 18.30 -9.44 4.42
C GLY A 233 17.18 -8.49 4.89
N TRP A 234 16.17 -8.20 4.05
CA TRP A 234 14.96 -7.48 4.49
C TRP A 234 14.21 -8.23 5.60
N LEU A 235 14.14 -9.56 5.54
CA LEU A 235 13.49 -10.35 6.58
C LEU A 235 14.31 -10.38 7.88
N ARG A 236 15.61 -10.68 7.79
CA ARG A 236 16.47 -10.93 8.95
C ARG A 236 16.96 -9.64 9.61
N ASP A 237 17.56 -8.74 8.83
CA ASP A 237 18.30 -7.59 9.35
C ASP A 237 17.42 -6.34 9.53
N PHE A 238 16.27 -6.32 8.86
CA PHE A 238 15.25 -5.28 9.03
C PHE A 238 14.07 -5.80 9.86
N LEU A 239 13.18 -6.64 9.30
CA LEU A 239 11.94 -7.02 9.99
C LEU A 239 12.18 -7.76 11.30
N TRP A 240 12.97 -8.83 11.29
CA TRP A 240 13.21 -9.66 12.47
C TRP A 240 14.01 -8.90 13.54
N ALA A 241 15.15 -8.30 13.16
CA ALA A 241 16.01 -7.58 14.09
C ALA A 241 15.31 -6.37 14.73
N GLN A 242 14.59 -5.57 13.94
CA GLN A 242 13.94 -4.35 14.42
C GLN A 242 12.57 -4.60 15.07
N ALA A 243 12.00 -5.80 14.96
CA ALA A 243 10.79 -6.16 15.69
C ALA A 243 11.05 -6.51 17.16
N SER A 244 12.32 -6.68 17.56
CA SER A 244 12.70 -7.02 18.94
C SER A 244 12.11 -6.05 19.97
N GLN A 245 12.09 -4.75 19.67
CA GLN A 245 11.56 -3.72 20.56
C GLN A 245 10.04 -3.87 20.78
N VAL A 246 9.28 -4.13 19.72
CA VAL A 246 7.81 -4.21 19.81
C VAL A 246 7.38 -5.47 20.56
N ILE A 247 8.05 -6.61 20.33
CA ILE A 247 7.70 -7.88 20.98
C ILE A 247 8.18 -7.97 22.44
N GLN A 248 9.25 -7.25 22.80
CA GLN A 248 9.76 -7.20 24.19
C GLN A 248 9.22 -5.99 24.98
N SER A 249 8.23 -5.27 24.44
CA SER A 249 7.69 -4.05 25.07
C SER A 249 6.80 -4.30 26.30
N TYR A 250 6.38 -5.54 26.53
CA TYR A 250 5.47 -5.89 27.64
C TYR A 250 6.12 -5.59 29.01
N GLY A 251 5.36 -4.99 29.92
CA GLY A 251 5.87 -4.54 31.22
C GLY A 251 6.61 -3.20 31.19
N SER A 252 6.66 -2.51 30.03
CA SER A 252 7.17 -1.15 29.88
C SER A 252 6.08 -0.14 29.50
N SER A 253 6.44 1.15 29.44
CA SER A 253 5.58 2.21 28.89
C SER A 253 5.25 2.04 27.41
N LEU A 254 5.99 1.19 26.67
CA LEU A 254 5.76 0.87 25.27
C LEU A 254 4.83 -0.35 25.06
N SER A 255 4.35 -0.98 26.14
CA SER A 255 3.52 -2.20 26.07
C SER A 255 2.24 -2.04 25.24
N ALA A 256 1.69 -0.83 25.18
CA ALA A 256 0.56 -0.53 24.31
C ALA A 256 0.88 -0.82 22.83
N TYR A 257 2.08 -0.51 22.35
CA TYR A 257 2.48 -0.82 20.97
C TYR A 257 2.57 -2.33 20.74
N GLY A 258 3.05 -3.11 21.71
CA GLY A 258 3.01 -4.58 21.65
C GLY A 258 1.58 -5.14 21.51
N LEU A 259 0.63 -4.59 22.26
CA LEU A 259 -0.78 -4.97 22.17
C LEU A 259 -1.40 -4.59 20.82
N PHE A 260 -1.16 -3.36 20.35
CA PHE A 260 -1.63 -2.91 19.04
C PHE A 260 -1.01 -3.72 17.90
N PHE A 261 0.27 -4.10 18.00
CA PHE A 261 0.95 -4.94 17.02
C PHE A 261 0.24 -6.28 16.85
N LEU A 262 -0.09 -6.97 17.95
CA LEU A 262 -0.78 -8.25 17.89
C LEU A 262 -2.26 -8.10 17.45
N GLY A 263 -2.96 -7.09 17.96
CA GLY A 263 -4.34 -6.79 17.57
C GLY A 263 -4.46 -6.46 16.08
N ALA A 264 -3.47 -5.74 15.52
CA ALA A 264 -3.43 -5.40 14.12
C ALA A 264 -3.17 -6.62 13.22
N HIS A 265 -2.29 -7.56 13.63
CA HIS A 265 -2.13 -8.85 12.96
C HIS A 265 -3.43 -9.65 12.94
N PHE A 266 -4.16 -9.68 14.05
CA PHE A 266 -5.46 -10.33 14.13
C PHE A 266 -6.46 -9.71 13.14
N VAL A 267 -6.57 -8.38 13.13
CA VAL A 267 -7.46 -7.66 12.21
C VAL A 267 -7.09 -7.90 10.74
N TRP A 268 -5.80 -7.92 10.42
CA TRP A 268 -5.31 -8.24 9.08
C TRP A 268 -5.70 -9.68 8.68
N ALA A 269 -5.47 -10.67 9.53
CA ALA A 269 -5.83 -12.05 9.25
C ALA A 269 -7.36 -12.25 9.16
N PHE A 270 -8.12 -11.57 10.01
CA PHE A 270 -9.58 -11.55 9.98
C PHE A 270 -10.13 -11.03 8.64
N SER A 271 -9.44 -10.07 8.02
CA SER A 271 -9.81 -9.56 6.70
C SER A 271 -9.81 -10.63 5.61
N LEU A 272 -8.90 -11.61 5.69
CA LEU A 272 -8.75 -12.67 4.69
C LEU A 272 -9.98 -13.57 4.63
N MET A 273 -10.71 -13.72 5.75
CA MET A 273 -11.98 -14.42 5.79
C MET A 273 -12.97 -13.84 4.78
N PHE A 274 -13.08 -12.50 4.68
CA PHE A 274 -13.98 -11.84 3.73
C PHE A 274 -13.43 -11.81 2.30
N LEU A 275 -12.11 -11.79 2.13
CA LEU A 275 -11.46 -11.69 0.83
C LEU A 275 -11.42 -13.03 0.08
N PHE A 276 -11.30 -14.14 0.81
CA PHE A 276 -11.21 -15.49 0.22
C PHE A 276 -12.53 -16.25 0.19
N SER A 277 -13.55 -15.81 0.94
CA SER A 277 -14.88 -16.45 0.95
C SER A 277 -15.90 -15.70 0.08
N GLY A 278 -16.99 -16.39 -0.26
CA GLY A 278 -18.12 -15.85 -1.00
C GLY A 278 -19.40 -15.76 -0.17
N ARG A 279 -20.30 -14.85 -0.53
CA ARG A 279 -21.59 -14.64 0.15
C ARG A 279 -22.43 -15.91 0.28
N GLY A 280 -22.43 -16.78 -0.74
CA GLY A 280 -23.29 -17.97 -0.79
C GLY A 280 -23.13 -18.86 0.43
N TYR A 281 -21.87 -19.21 0.76
CA TYR A 281 -21.53 -20.00 1.94
C TYR A 281 -22.09 -19.41 3.25
N TRP A 282 -21.89 -18.10 3.46
CA TRP A 282 -22.36 -17.42 4.66
C TRP A 282 -23.89 -17.33 4.73
N GLN A 283 -24.56 -17.21 3.58
CA GLN A 283 -26.02 -17.15 3.52
C GLN A 283 -26.64 -18.50 3.92
N GLU A 284 -26.10 -19.62 3.44
CA GLU A 284 -26.54 -20.98 3.82
C GLU A 284 -26.31 -21.27 5.31
N LEU A 285 -25.18 -20.80 5.85
CA LEU A 285 -24.91 -20.87 7.29
C LEU A 285 -25.94 -20.08 8.11
N ILE A 286 -26.26 -18.85 7.68
CA ILE A 286 -27.28 -18.02 8.33
C ILE A 286 -28.65 -18.70 8.30
N GLU A 287 -29.00 -19.39 7.21
CA GLU A 287 -30.28 -20.12 7.10
C GLU A 287 -30.39 -21.24 8.15
N SER A 288 -29.30 -21.96 8.39
CA SER A 288 -29.23 -22.97 9.47
C SER A 288 -29.38 -22.35 10.87
N ILE A 289 -28.77 -21.17 11.10
CA ILE A 289 -28.89 -20.43 12.37
C ILE A 289 -30.31 -19.90 12.57
N VAL A 290 -30.93 -19.36 11.52
CA VAL A 290 -32.31 -18.84 11.54
C VAL A 290 -33.29 -19.96 11.83
N TRP A 291 -33.08 -21.16 11.28
CA TRP A 291 -33.87 -22.34 11.63
C TRP A 291 -33.84 -22.59 13.15
N ALA A 292 -32.66 -22.56 13.78
CA ALA A 292 -32.53 -22.75 15.23
C ALA A 292 -33.24 -21.65 16.04
N HIS A 293 -33.12 -20.39 15.63
CA HIS A 293 -33.80 -19.26 16.29
C HIS A 293 -35.32 -19.34 16.18
N ASN A 294 -35.84 -19.81 15.04
CA ASN A 294 -37.28 -20.04 14.85
C ASN A 294 -37.80 -21.14 15.77
N LYS A 295 -37.04 -22.20 16.01
CA LYS A 295 -37.43 -23.26 16.96
C LYS A 295 -37.56 -22.75 18.39
N LEU A 296 -36.70 -21.81 18.79
CA LEU A 296 -36.74 -21.17 20.10
C LEU A 296 -37.63 -19.91 20.15
N LYS A 297 -38.31 -19.55 19.05
CA LYS A 297 -39.15 -18.34 18.92
C LYS A 297 -38.41 -17.03 19.28
N VAL A 298 -37.10 -16.97 19.03
CA VAL A 298 -36.25 -15.78 19.24
C VAL A 298 -35.72 -15.21 17.92
N ALA A 299 -36.33 -15.59 16.79
CA ALA A 299 -35.94 -15.05 15.49
C ALA A 299 -36.31 -13.56 15.40
N PRO A 300 -35.40 -12.71 14.89
CA PRO A 300 -35.67 -11.29 14.73
C PRO A 300 -36.69 -11.04 13.60
N ALA A 301 -37.44 -9.94 13.70
CA ALA A 301 -38.39 -9.53 12.66
C ALA A 301 -37.69 -9.11 11.35
N ILE A 302 -36.50 -8.50 11.45
CA ILE A 302 -35.67 -8.15 10.29
C ILE A 302 -34.87 -9.39 9.89
N GLN A 303 -35.05 -9.85 8.66
CA GLN A 303 -34.36 -11.05 8.17
C GLN A 303 -32.84 -10.84 8.12
N PRO A 304 -32.05 -11.68 8.81
CA PRO A 304 -30.60 -11.62 8.70
C PRO A 304 -30.16 -12.09 7.31
N ARG A 305 -29.29 -11.31 6.68
CA ARG A 305 -28.69 -11.62 5.37
C ARG A 305 -27.19 -11.51 5.46
N ALA A 306 -26.49 -12.40 4.76
CA ALA A 306 -25.06 -12.23 4.54
C ALA A 306 -24.80 -10.92 3.77
N LEU A 307 -23.66 -10.30 4.04
CA LEU A 307 -23.22 -9.07 3.36
C LEU A 307 -23.30 -9.22 1.85
N SER A 308 -23.64 -8.13 1.14
CA SER A 308 -23.54 -8.13 -0.32
C SER A 308 -22.10 -8.36 -0.77
N ILE A 309 -21.90 -8.86 -2.00
CA ILE A 309 -20.56 -9.15 -2.53
C ILE A 309 -19.65 -7.92 -2.47
N VAL A 310 -20.18 -6.75 -2.84
CA VAL A 310 -19.45 -5.47 -2.79
C VAL A 310 -19.15 -5.07 -1.34
N GLN A 311 -20.09 -5.25 -0.40
CA GLN A 311 -19.84 -5.00 1.02
C GLN A 311 -18.78 -5.95 1.60
N GLY A 312 -18.81 -7.24 1.24
CA GLY A 312 -17.78 -8.20 1.67
C GLY A 312 -16.38 -7.78 1.21
N ARG A 313 -16.25 -7.36 -0.06
CA ARG A 313 -15.00 -6.78 -0.60
C ARG A 313 -14.59 -5.52 0.17
N ALA A 314 -15.53 -4.61 0.45
CA ALA A 314 -15.27 -3.37 1.19
C ALA A 314 -14.79 -3.64 2.62
N VAL A 315 -15.50 -4.51 3.36
CA VAL A 315 -15.14 -4.92 4.72
C VAL A 315 -13.76 -5.59 4.72
N GLY A 316 -13.50 -6.48 3.76
CA GLY A 316 -12.21 -7.14 3.60
C GLY A 316 -11.08 -6.13 3.39
N VAL A 317 -11.17 -5.23 2.40
CA VAL A 317 -10.09 -4.26 2.15
C VAL A 317 -9.92 -3.28 3.31
N THR A 318 -11.00 -2.86 3.98
CA THR A 318 -10.91 -1.98 5.15
C THR A 318 -10.12 -2.62 6.29
N HIS A 319 -10.43 -3.87 6.65
CA HIS A 319 -9.70 -4.57 7.72
C HIS A 319 -8.27 -4.92 7.29
N TYR A 320 -8.05 -5.24 6.00
CA TYR A 320 -6.72 -5.52 5.47
C TYR A 320 -5.81 -4.29 5.61
N LEU A 321 -6.28 -3.12 5.18
CA LEU A 321 -5.53 -1.86 5.29
C LEU A 321 -5.35 -1.45 6.74
N LEU A 322 -6.41 -1.52 7.56
CA LEU A 322 -6.34 -1.16 8.98
C LEU A 322 -5.31 -2.02 9.71
N GLY A 323 -5.40 -3.35 9.57
CA GLY A 323 -4.48 -4.28 10.21
C GLY A 323 -3.04 -4.13 9.69
N GLY A 324 -2.85 -3.97 8.38
CA GLY A 324 -1.52 -3.77 7.80
C GLY A 324 -0.84 -2.48 8.26
N ILE A 325 -1.55 -1.35 8.17
CA ILE A 325 -1.03 -0.03 8.57
C ILE A 325 -0.80 0.02 10.09
N ALA A 326 -1.74 -0.47 10.91
CA ALA A 326 -1.59 -0.47 12.36
C ALA A 326 -0.45 -1.37 12.84
N THR A 327 -0.20 -2.49 12.15
CA THR A 327 0.95 -3.37 12.41
C THR A 327 2.26 -2.62 12.22
N THR A 328 2.40 -1.97 11.05
CA THR A 328 3.57 -1.19 10.69
C THR A 328 3.76 0.02 11.61
N TRP A 329 2.67 0.69 11.98
CA TRP A 329 2.68 1.80 12.93
C TRP A 329 3.22 1.40 14.30
N ALA A 330 2.72 0.29 14.86
CA ALA A 330 3.16 -0.21 16.16
C ALA A 330 4.63 -0.68 16.13
N PHE A 331 5.02 -1.39 15.06
CA PHE A 331 6.40 -1.80 14.81
C PHE A 331 7.35 -0.61 14.82
N PHE A 332 7.04 0.42 14.02
CA PHE A 332 7.93 1.56 13.88
C PHE A 332 8.00 2.44 15.10
N LEU A 333 6.87 2.72 15.76
CA LEU A 333 6.87 3.58 16.95
C LEU A 333 7.58 2.92 18.12
N ALA A 334 7.31 1.63 18.40
CA ALA A 334 8.02 0.91 19.44
C ALA A 334 9.53 0.89 19.19
N ARG A 335 9.94 0.68 17.92
CA ARG A 335 11.35 0.71 17.51
C ARG A 335 11.96 2.09 17.72
N ILE A 336 11.44 3.13 17.08
CA ILE A 336 12.11 4.43 17.02
C ILE A 336 12.10 5.16 18.37
N ILE A 337 11.08 4.96 19.21
CA ILE A 337 11.01 5.55 20.55
C ILE A 337 12.03 4.89 21.48
N SER A 338 12.27 3.58 21.34
CA SER A 338 13.23 2.88 22.20
C SER A 338 14.70 3.18 21.89
N LEU A 339 14.98 3.73 20.71
CA LEU A 339 16.33 4.03 20.22
C LEU A 339 16.74 5.50 20.39
N GLY A 340 15.77 6.39 20.57
CA GLY A 340 15.94 7.84 20.56
C GLY A 340 15.97 8.47 21.95
#